data_AF-A0A2S3ZS44-F1
#
_entry.id   AF-A0A2S3ZS44-F1
#
_cell.length_a   1.000
_cell.length_b   1.000
_cell.length_c   1.000
_cell.angle_alpha   90.00
_cell.angle_beta   90.00
_cell.angle_gamma   90.00
#
_symmetry.space_group_name_H-M   'P 1'
#
loop_
_entity.id
_entity.type
_entity.pdbx_description
1 polymer ?
#
loop_
_entity_poly.entity_id
_entity_poly.type
_entity_poly.pdbx_seq_one_letter_code
_entity_poly.pdbx_strand_id
1 'polypeptide(L)'
;MENLLKKYKQRKTQAWSALGVAVHMLLGGSPALAVPPSQNTNSLSSSAPATFNSKAKKSNNKEFDAQVSEALKFMRVAEGQDTYFDTAAAEASGADAATLEVGAIVNTLAAAQNSGRGDQVAAKLGLPIWGNWCGPGHGGGAAVDVLDSICRTHDKCYGSRGYFACSCDRAIISDINRNVNRMKTQERVTAAAVSVYFTYCMCNPFK
;
A
#
# COMPACT_ATOMS: atom_id res chain seq x y z
N MET A 1 -45.41 11.94 -1.69
CA MET A 1 -44.26 11.00 -1.59
C MET A 1 -44.66 9.52 -1.50
N GLU A 2 -45.92 9.13 -1.77
CA GLU A 2 -46.34 7.72 -1.67
C GLU A 2 -46.15 6.89 -2.96
N ASN A 3 -45.86 7.53 -4.11
CA ASN A 3 -45.79 6.84 -5.39
C ASN A 3 -44.39 6.35 -5.81
N LEU A 4 -43.33 6.76 -5.10
CA LEU A 4 -41.96 6.33 -5.41
C LEU A 4 -41.54 5.07 -4.63
N LEU A 5 -42.11 4.83 -3.44
CA LEU A 5 -41.81 3.64 -2.63
C LEU A 5 -42.41 2.35 -3.20
N LYS A 6 -43.52 2.43 -3.95
CA LYS A 6 -44.12 1.26 -4.62
C LYS A 6 -43.27 0.72 -5.77
N LYS A 7 -42.57 1.61 -6.51
CA LYS A 7 -41.69 1.20 -7.63
C LYS A 7 -40.37 0.54 -7.17
N TYR A 8 -39.89 0.86 -5.96
CA TYR A 8 -38.67 0.26 -5.41
C TYR A 8 -38.87 -1.18 -4.91
N LYS A 9 -40.07 -1.50 -4.38
CA LYS A 9 -40.37 -2.83 -3.82
C LYS A 9 -40.65 -3.91 -4.87
N GLN A 10 -40.91 -3.51 -6.12
CA GLN A 10 -41.28 -4.43 -7.21
C GLN A 10 -40.09 -4.97 -8.03
N ARG A 11 -38.87 -4.45 -7.85
CA ARG A 11 -37.67 -4.94 -8.59
C ARG A 11 -36.95 -6.10 -7.89
N LYS A 12 -37.38 -6.52 -6.70
CA LYS A 12 -36.65 -7.50 -5.88
C LYS A 12 -37.20 -8.93 -5.95
N THR A 13 -38.17 -9.20 -6.80
CA THR A 13 -38.69 -10.56 -6.97
C THR A 13 -38.83 -10.89 -8.44
N GLN A 14 -38.19 -12.00 -8.81
CA GLN A 14 -38.38 -12.83 -10.02
C GLN A 14 -37.34 -12.70 -11.13
N ALA A 15 -36.36 -13.61 -11.08
CA ALA A 15 -36.09 -14.65 -12.09
C ALA A 15 -35.05 -15.60 -11.47
N TRP A 16 -35.40 -16.83 -11.06
CA TRP A 16 -35.42 -18.08 -11.87
C TRP A 16 -34.07 -18.34 -12.55
N SER A 17 -33.50 -19.53 -12.65
CA SER A 17 -33.65 -20.87 -12.08
C SER A 17 -32.48 -21.66 -12.68
N ALA A 18 -31.92 -22.59 -11.91
CA ALA A 18 -31.20 -23.80 -12.32
C ALA A 18 -30.31 -23.79 -13.58
N LEU A 19 -29.01 -24.05 -13.38
CA LEU A 19 -28.31 -25.11 -14.15
C LEU A 19 -27.07 -25.54 -13.37
N GLY A 20 -27.17 -26.73 -12.77
CA GLY A 20 -26.04 -27.44 -12.20
C GLY A 20 -25.13 -27.94 -13.32
N VAL A 21 -23.83 -27.74 -13.13
CA VAL A 21 -22.79 -28.44 -13.90
C VAL A 21 -22.00 -29.27 -12.91
N ALA A 22 -22.13 -30.59 -13.06
CA ALA A 22 -21.36 -31.58 -12.35
C ALA A 22 -19.90 -31.52 -12.83
N VAL A 23 -18.97 -31.26 -11.90
CA VAL A 23 -17.54 -31.39 -12.16
C VAL A 23 -17.13 -32.81 -11.79
N HIS A 24 -16.78 -33.59 -12.80
CA HIS A 24 -16.26 -34.95 -12.64
C HIS A 24 -14.89 -34.92 -11.97
N MET A 25 -14.77 -35.56 -10.81
CA MET A 25 -13.51 -36.04 -10.26
C MET A 25 -12.87 -37.02 -11.24
N LEU A 26 -11.69 -36.69 -11.74
CA LEU A 26 -10.74 -37.67 -12.26
C LEU A 26 -9.50 -37.68 -11.37
N LEU A 27 -9.49 -38.68 -10.49
CA LEU A 27 -8.30 -39.24 -9.86
C LEU A 27 -7.44 -39.87 -10.96
N GLY A 28 -6.19 -39.42 -11.09
CA GLY A 28 -5.20 -40.00 -11.98
C GLY A 28 -3.81 -39.65 -11.49
N GLY A 29 -3.15 -40.62 -10.86
CA GLY A 29 -1.85 -40.46 -10.22
C GLY A 29 -0.65 -40.76 -11.13
N SER A 30 0.50 -40.24 -10.65
CA SER A 30 1.87 -40.73 -10.82
C SER A 30 2.56 -40.53 -12.20
N PRO A 31 3.92 -40.52 -12.28
CA PRO A 31 4.92 -40.70 -11.23
C PRO A 31 5.92 -39.54 -11.07
N ALA A 32 6.54 -39.49 -9.89
CA ALA A 32 7.77 -38.77 -9.64
C ALA A 32 8.92 -39.39 -10.45
N LEU A 33 9.65 -38.58 -11.20
CA LEU A 33 10.91 -38.97 -11.84
C LEU A 33 12.01 -37.97 -11.48
N ALA A 34 13.01 -38.53 -10.81
CA ALA A 34 14.43 -38.23 -10.88
C ALA A 34 14.90 -36.80 -10.54
N VAL A 35 15.36 -36.66 -9.30
CA VAL A 35 16.39 -35.69 -8.87
C VAL A 35 17.72 -36.03 -9.57
N PRO A 36 18.32 -35.12 -10.35
CA PRO A 36 19.73 -35.25 -10.74
C PRO A 36 20.65 -34.77 -9.59
N PRO A 37 21.83 -35.38 -9.44
CA PRO A 37 22.75 -35.08 -8.35
C PRO A 37 23.40 -33.69 -8.47
N SER A 38 23.50 -33.07 -7.31
CA SER A 38 24.45 -32.03 -6.90
C SER A 38 25.71 -31.96 -7.77
N GLN A 39 25.92 -30.80 -8.39
CA GLN A 39 27.25 -30.33 -8.76
C GLN A 39 27.55 -29.08 -7.95
N ASN A 40 28.30 -29.35 -6.89
CA ASN A 40 29.10 -28.40 -6.14
C ASN A 40 29.99 -27.60 -7.10
N THR A 41 29.76 -26.30 -7.22
CA THR A 41 30.79 -25.36 -7.63
C THR A 41 30.89 -24.27 -6.57
N ASN A 42 31.87 -24.43 -5.69
CA ASN A 42 32.50 -23.30 -5.03
C ASN A 42 32.93 -22.31 -6.12
N SER A 43 32.31 -21.13 -6.14
CA SER A 43 32.94 -19.93 -6.63
C SER A 43 32.59 -18.79 -5.69
N LEU A 44 33.50 -18.59 -4.74
CA LEU A 44 33.74 -17.29 -4.12
C LEU A 44 33.96 -16.29 -5.28
N SER A 45 32.91 -15.55 -5.63
CA SER A 45 33.04 -14.39 -6.51
C SER A 45 32.70 -13.17 -5.69
N SER A 46 33.75 -12.58 -5.11
CA SER A 46 33.76 -11.18 -4.74
C SER A 46 33.49 -10.36 -5.99
N SER A 47 32.22 -10.02 -6.22
CA SER A 47 31.85 -8.98 -7.17
C SER A 47 31.80 -7.64 -6.44
N ALA A 48 32.75 -6.81 -6.87
CA ALA A 48 32.96 -5.39 -6.62
C ALA A 48 31.71 -4.56 -6.29
N PRO A 49 31.87 -3.43 -5.56
CA PRO A 49 30.75 -2.54 -5.28
C PRO A 49 30.18 -2.03 -6.61
N ALA A 50 28.88 -2.24 -6.81
CA ALA A 50 28.17 -1.61 -7.89
C ALA A 50 28.42 -0.10 -7.82
N THR A 51 29.12 0.44 -8.82
CA THR A 51 29.29 1.88 -9.02
C THR A 51 27.92 2.44 -9.39
N PHE A 52 27.07 2.64 -8.39
CA PHE A 52 25.80 3.32 -8.54
C PHE A 52 26.07 4.72 -9.07
N ASN A 53 25.59 4.98 -10.28
CA ASN A 53 25.65 6.30 -10.91
C ASN A 53 24.94 7.32 -9.99
N SER A 54 25.75 8.09 -9.26
CA SER A 54 25.30 9.08 -8.27
C SER A 54 24.42 10.17 -8.90
N LYS A 55 24.59 10.44 -10.20
CA LYS A 55 23.77 11.39 -10.97
C LYS A 55 22.35 10.88 -11.21
N ALA A 56 22.21 9.60 -11.60
CA ALA A 56 20.90 8.96 -11.78
C ALA A 56 20.15 8.83 -10.44
N LYS A 57 20.86 8.49 -9.36
CA LYS A 57 20.31 8.48 -8.00
C LYS A 57 19.74 9.86 -7.61
N LYS A 58 20.50 10.94 -7.88
CA LYS A 58 20.05 12.31 -7.58
C LYS A 58 18.83 12.74 -8.41
N SER A 59 18.73 12.33 -9.67
CA SER A 59 17.57 12.63 -10.53
C SER A 59 16.30 11.92 -10.05
N ASN A 60 16.39 10.61 -9.79
CA ASN A 60 15.24 9.81 -9.36
C ASN A 60 14.68 10.30 -8.02
N ASN A 61 15.55 10.72 -7.09
CA ASN A 61 15.12 11.32 -5.83
C ASN A 61 14.39 12.65 -6.08
N LYS A 62 14.88 13.51 -6.99
CA LYS A 62 14.22 14.78 -7.31
C LYS A 62 12.83 14.59 -7.93
N GLU A 63 12.65 13.60 -8.80
CA GLU A 63 11.35 13.28 -9.39
C GLU A 63 10.36 12.76 -8.35
N PHE A 64 10.83 11.88 -7.46
CA PHE A 64 10.02 11.42 -6.33
C PHE A 64 9.63 12.55 -5.38
N ASP A 65 10.59 13.40 -5.00
CA ASP A 65 10.34 14.55 -4.13
C ASP A 65 9.31 15.51 -4.77
N ALA A 66 9.39 15.71 -6.09
CA ALA A 66 8.42 16.49 -6.84
C ALA A 66 7.02 15.86 -6.82
N GLN A 67 6.92 14.54 -7.00
CA GLN A 67 5.64 13.81 -6.94
C GLN A 67 5.00 13.91 -5.54
N VAL A 68 5.78 13.70 -4.48
CA VAL A 68 5.30 13.85 -3.09
C VAL A 68 4.87 15.29 -2.84
N SER A 69 5.68 16.27 -3.26
CA SER A 69 5.35 17.69 -3.10
C SER A 69 4.11 18.10 -3.90
N GLU A 70 3.87 17.51 -5.07
CA GLU A 70 2.68 17.76 -5.87
C GLU A 70 1.44 17.25 -5.14
N ALA A 71 1.46 15.99 -4.70
CA ALA A 71 0.35 15.38 -3.99
C ALA A 71 0.00 16.12 -2.68
N LEU A 72 1.00 16.62 -1.95
CA LEU A 72 0.79 17.38 -0.72
C LEU A 72 -0.03 18.67 -0.92
N LYS A 73 -0.05 19.26 -2.12
CA LYS A 73 -0.87 20.45 -2.43
C LYS A 73 -2.37 20.18 -2.32
N PHE A 74 -2.78 18.92 -2.44
CA PHE A 74 -4.18 18.50 -2.42
C PHE A 74 -4.60 17.88 -1.08
N MET A 75 -3.71 17.81 -0.10
CA MET A 75 -4.08 17.38 1.25
C MET A 75 -4.94 18.44 1.95
N ARG A 76 -5.99 17.98 2.64
CA ARG A 76 -6.96 18.79 3.37
C ARG A 76 -7.25 18.17 4.74
N VAL A 77 -7.86 18.98 5.60
CA VAL A 77 -8.42 18.55 6.88
C VAL A 77 -9.93 18.79 6.82
N ALA A 78 -10.72 17.73 7.05
CA ALA A 78 -12.16 17.79 7.17
C ALA A 78 -12.59 18.30 8.56
N GLU A 79 -13.89 18.63 8.67
CA GLU A 79 -14.53 18.90 9.97
C GLU A 79 -14.43 17.64 10.85
N GLY A 80 -13.70 17.74 11.97
CA GLY A 80 -13.37 16.58 12.83
C GLY A 80 -11.89 16.22 12.91
N GLN A 81 -11.02 16.99 12.23
CA GLN A 81 -9.55 16.80 12.16
C GLN A 81 -9.09 15.58 11.35
N ASP A 82 -10.00 14.96 10.61
CA ASP A 82 -9.66 13.86 9.71
C ASP A 82 -9.01 14.42 8.44
N THR A 83 -7.91 13.81 7.99
CA THR A 83 -7.15 14.28 6.83
C THR A 83 -7.51 13.49 5.57
N TYR A 84 -7.58 14.14 4.42
CA TYR A 84 -7.86 13.48 3.14
C TYR A 84 -7.17 14.18 1.97
N PHE A 85 -7.02 13.46 0.86
CA PHE A 85 -6.59 13.99 -0.43
C PHE A 85 -7.82 14.47 -1.23
N ASP A 86 -7.83 15.74 -1.62
CA ASP A 86 -8.88 16.37 -2.41
C ASP A 86 -8.74 16.02 -3.90
N THR A 87 -9.32 14.87 -4.27
CA THR A 87 -9.29 14.35 -5.65
C THR A 87 -9.89 15.33 -6.64
N ALA A 88 -10.99 16.00 -6.29
CA ALA A 88 -11.67 16.93 -7.19
C ALA A 88 -10.79 18.15 -7.49
N ALA A 89 -10.10 18.71 -6.48
CA ALA A 89 -9.14 19.78 -6.69
C ALA A 89 -7.92 19.34 -7.52
N ALA A 90 -7.43 18.12 -7.30
CA ALA A 90 -6.32 17.56 -8.08
C ALA A 90 -6.70 17.42 -9.56
N GLU A 91 -7.86 16.85 -9.87
CA GLU A 91 -8.40 16.73 -11.23
C GLU A 91 -8.60 18.11 -11.88
N ALA A 92 -9.20 19.06 -11.16
CA ALA A 92 -9.42 20.42 -11.65
C ALA A 92 -8.10 21.16 -11.96
N SER A 93 -7.01 20.82 -11.28
CA SER A 93 -5.67 21.37 -11.53
C SER A 93 -4.93 20.69 -12.69
N GLY A 94 -5.48 19.61 -13.25
CA GLY A 94 -4.81 18.80 -14.27
C GLY A 94 -3.70 17.91 -13.73
N ALA A 95 -3.83 17.43 -12.48
CA ALA A 95 -2.89 16.48 -11.89
C ALA A 95 -2.77 15.21 -12.74
N ASP A 96 -1.57 14.66 -12.83
CA ASP A 96 -1.32 13.46 -13.62
C ASP A 96 -1.89 12.19 -12.96
N ALA A 97 -1.96 11.10 -13.73
CA ALA A 97 -2.51 9.83 -13.26
C ALA A 97 -1.78 9.29 -12.02
N ALA A 98 -0.47 9.50 -11.93
CA ALA A 98 0.33 9.02 -10.80
C ALA A 98 0.00 9.80 -9.51
N THR A 99 -0.26 11.11 -9.62
CA THR A 99 -0.70 11.96 -8.49
C THR A 99 -2.10 11.58 -8.03
N LEU A 100 -3.02 11.30 -8.97
CA LEU A 100 -4.36 10.83 -8.65
C LEU A 100 -4.33 9.44 -7.96
N GLU A 101 -3.44 8.56 -8.40
CA GLU A 101 -3.22 7.26 -7.77
C GLU A 101 -2.65 7.40 -6.35
N VAL A 102 -1.67 8.28 -6.17
CA VAL A 102 -1.18 8.65 -4.83
C VAL A 102 -2.33 9.10 -3.94
N GLY A 103 -3.19 9.99 -4.44
CA GLY A 103 -4.34 10.49 -3.70
C GLY A 103 -5.36 9.41 -3.33
N ALA A 104 -5.62 8.47 -4.24
CA ALA A 104 -6.50 7.34 -3.98
C ALA A 104 -5.96 6.46 -2.83
N ILE A 105 -4.67 6.12 -2.86
CA ILE A 105 -4.02 5.33 -1.79
C ILE A 105 -4.05 6.09 -0.46
N VAL A 106 -3.76 7.39 -0.46
CA VAL A 106 -3.83 8.22 0.75
C VAL A 106 -5.24 8.24 1.35
N ASN A 107 -6.27 8.36 0.53
CA ASN A 107 -7.66 8.31 0.98
C ASN A 107 -8.03 6.94 1.55
N THR A 108 -7.53 5.85 0.96
CA THR A 108 -7.69 4.50 1.51
C THR A 108 -7.03 4.36 2.89
N LEU A 109 -5.81 4.89 3.07
CA LEU A 109 -5.11 4.89 4.36
C LEU A 109 -5.84 5.75 5.42
N ALA A 110 -6.27 6.95 5.04
CA ALA A 110 -7.00 7.85 5.93
C ALA A 110 -8.33 7.26 6.40
N ALA A 111 -9.10 6.66 5.50
CA ALA A 111 -10.37 6.02 5.84
C ALA A 111 -10.19 4.88 6.86
N ALA A 112 -9.12 4.10 6.74
CA ALA A 112 -8.79 3.03 7.68
C ALA A 112 -8.45 3.56 9.08
N GLN A 113 -7.73 4.68 9.16
CA GLN A 113 -7.44 5.35 10.43
C GLN A 113 -8.70 5.90 11.11
N ASN A 114 -9.59 6.54 10.34
CA ASN A 114 -10.83 7.13 10.86
C ASN A 114 -11.81 6.06 11.38
N SER A 115 -11.82 4.89 10.74
CA SER A 115 -12.62 3.72 11.15
C SER A 115 -12.17 3.14 12.51
N GLY A 116 -10.90 3.36 12.89
CA GLY A 116 -10.35 2.98 14.20
C GLY A 116 -10.89 3.76 15.40
N ARG A 117 -11.71 4.81 15.18
CA ARG A 117 -12.39 5.56 16.25
C ARG A 117 -13.77 4.99 16.62
N GLY A 118 -14.23 3.90 15.98
CA GLY A 118 -15.54 3.31 16.30
C GLY A 118 -15.87 1.92 15.74
N ASP A 119 -15.14 1.38 14.75
CA ASP A 119 -15.48 0.08 14.15
C ASP A 119 -14.29 -0.91 14.15
N GLN A 120 -14.26 -1.73 15.20
CA GLN A 120 -13.21 -2.74 15.48
C GLN A 120 -13.22 -3.91 14.49
N VAL A 121 -14.22 -4.01 13.61
CA VAL A 121 -14.33 -5.12 12.64
C VAL A 121 -13.42 -4.89 11.43
N ALA A 122 -13.28 -3.64 10.97
CA ALA A 122 -12.38 -3.29 9.87
C ALA A 122 -10.89 -3.44 10.25
N ALA A 123 -10.53 -3.05 11.49
CA ALA A 123 -9.18 -3.23 12.02
C ALA A 123 -8.75 -4.71 12.10
N LYS A 124 -9.71 -5.65 12.13
CA LYS A 124 -9.46 -7.09 12.25
C LYS A 124 -9.20 -7.79 10.91
N LEU A 125 -9.57 -7.17 9.80
CA LEU A 125 -9.47 -7.79 8.47
C LEU A 125 -8.16 -7.48 7.73
N GLY A 126 -7.37 -6.50 8.21
CA GLY A 126 -6.13 -6.06 7.59
C GLY A 126 -6.37 -5.40 6.22
N LEU A 127 -5.74 -4.25 5.97
CA LEU A 127 -5.89 -3.54 4.71
C LEU A 127 -4.58 -3.62 3.91
N PRO A 128 -4.44 -4.57 2.97
CA PRO A 128 -3.24 -4.67 2.16
C PRO A 128 -3.17 -3.52 1.16
N ILE A 129 -2.15 -2.67 1.28
CA ILE A 129 -1.83 -1.60 0.33
C ILE A 129 -0.72 -2.04 -0.62
N TRP A 130 0.31 -2.70 -0.08
CA TRP A 130 1.44 -3.17 -0.88
C TRP A 130 2.17 -4.33 -0.19
N GLY A 131 2.55 -5.33 -0.99
CA GLY A 131 3.31 -6.48 -0.51
C GLY A 131 2.65 -7.18 0.68
N ASN A 132 3.49 -7.71 1.57
CA ASN A 132 3.05 -8.45 2.74
C ASN A 132 2.97 -7.60 4.03
N TRP A 133 3.41 -6.33 3.99
CA TRP A 133 3.59 -5.49 5.17
C TRP A 133 3.02 -4.08 5.07
N CYS A 134 2.81 -3.51 3.89
CA CYS A 134 2.27 -2.15 3.85
C CYS A 134 0.75 -2.16 4.03
N GLY A 135 0.28 -1.69 5.19
CA GLY A 135 -1.11 -1.27 5.38
C GLY A 135 -1.65 -1.50 6.81
N PRO A 136 -2.68 -0.75 7.24
CA PRO A 136 -3.22 -0.88 8.60
C PRO A 136 -3.72 -2.30 8.91
N GLY A 137 -3.20 -2.90 9.99
CA GLY A 137 -3.54 -4.26 10.39
C GLY A 137 -3.09 -5.34 9.40
N HIS A 138 -2.29 -4.98 8.39
CA HIS A 138 -1.67 -5.89 7.43
C HIS A 138 -0.20 -6.11 7.83
N GLY A 139 0.31 -7.33 7.68
CA GLY A 139 1.68 -7.64 8.11
C GLY A 139 1.93 -9.11 8.32
N GLY A 140 3.03 -9.62 7.75
CA GLY A 140 3.51 -10.98 8.00
C GLY A 140 4.43 -11.52 6.91
N GLY A 141 5.08 -12.65 7.17
CA GLY A 141 5.89 -13.34 6.16
C GLY A 141 7.15 -12.59 5.69
N ALA A 142 7.68 -12.98 4.53
CA ALA A 142 8.87 -12.37 3.95
C ALA A 142 8.49 -11.07 3.21
N ALA A 143 9.29 -10.01 3.38
CA ALA A 143 9.12 -8.81 2.57
C ALA A 143 9.47 -9.11 1.10
N VAL A 144 8.66 -8.64 0.16
CA VAL A 144 8.79 -8.99 -1.27
C VAL A 144 9.63 -8.00 -2.08
N ASP A 145 9.77 -6.77 -1.60
CA ASP A 145 10.58 -5.72 -2.24
C ASP A 145 11.07 -4.66 -1.22
N VAL A 146 11.56 -3.52 -1.73
CA VAL A 146 12.22 -2.48 -0.93
C VAL A 146 11.20 -1.76 -0.07
N LEU A 147 10.08 -1.31 -0.65
CA LEU A 147 9.00 -0.65 0.08
C LEU A 147 8.40 -1.59 1.13
N ASP A 148 8.13 -2.83 0.76
CA ASP A 148 7.56 -3.81 1.69
C ASP A 148 8.49 -4.08 2.89
N SER A 149 9.82 -4.12 2.66
CA SER A 149 10.79 -4.24 3.76
C SER A 149 10.84 -2.99 4.65
N ILE A 150 10.55 -1.82 4.11
CA ILE A 150 10.45 -0.57 4.87
C ILE A 150 9.18 -0.57 5.72
N CYS A 151 8.04 -0.96 5.16
CA CYS A 151 6.78 -1.14 5.90
C CYS A 151 6.93 -2.15 7.05
N ARG A 152 7.57 -3.30 6.81
CA ARG A 152 7.90 -4.26 7.88
C ARG A 152 8.70 -3.64 9.03
N THR A 153 9.62 -2.73 8.72
CA THR A 153 10.44 -2.05 9.72
C THR A 153 9.61 -1.06 10.53
N HIS A 154 8.71 -0.33 9.86
CA HIS A 154 7.74 0.56 10.50
C HIS A 154 6.78 -0.19 11.43
N ASP A 155 6.21 -1.32 10.99
CA ASP A 155 5.34 -2.15 11.82
C ASP A 155 6.03 -2.65 13.09
N LYS A 156 7.29 -3.08 12.97
CA LYS A 156 8.10 -3.46 14.14
C LYS A 156 8.37 -2.28 15.07
N CYS A 157 8.62 -1.10 14.50
CA CYS A 157 8.78 0.13 15.28
C CYS A 157 7.51 0.42 16.08
N TYR A 158 6.34 0.39 15.45
CA TYR A 158 5.04 0.52 16.11
C TYR A 158 4.78 -0.58 17.15
N GLY A 159 5.17 -1.83 16.89
CA GLY A 159 5.08 -2.91 17.88
C GLY A 159 5.89 -2.63 19.16
N SER A 160 7.00 -1.90 19.03
CA SER A 160 7.86 -1.53 20.17
C SER A 160 7.49 -0.22 20.86
N ARG A 161 7.05 0.80 20.10
CA ARG A 161 6.82 2.17 20.58
C ARG A 161 5.34 2.52 20.73
N GLY A 162 4.46 1.67 20.22
CA GLY A 162 3.03 1.90 20.09
C GLY A 162 2.66 2.69 18.83
N TYR A 163 1.39 2.57 18.44
CA TYR A 163 0.84 3.28 17.28
C TYR A 163 0.96 4.81 17.38
N PHE A 164 1.13 5.45 16.23
CA PHE A 164 1.27 6.89 16.04
C PHE A 164 2.53 7.48 16.69
N ALA A 165 3.60 6.70 16.86
CA ALA A 165 4.87 7.25 17.34
C ALA A 165 5.53 8.09 16.23
N CYS A 166 5.68 9.41 16.44
CA CYS A 166 6.30 10.30 15.46
C CYS A 166 7.73 9.88 15.08
N SER A 167 8.41 9.14 15.95
CA SER A 167 9.72 8.55 15.68
C SER A 167 9.66 7.50 14.58
N CYS A 168 8.66 6.62 14.59
CA CYS A 168 8.43 5.61 13.55
C CYS A 168 7.96 6.25 12.24
N ASP A 169 7.04 7.22 12.31
CA ASP A 169 6.47 7.89 11.11
C ASP A 169 7.52 8.70 10.36
N ARG A 170 8.43 9.38 11.09
CA ARG A 170 9.58 10.04 10.47
C ARG A 170 10.59 9.04 9.91
N ALA A 171 10.78 7.89 10.58
CA ALA A 171 11.73 6.87 10.15
C ALA A 171 11.32 6.25 8.81
N ILE A 172 10.04 5.92 8.62
CA ILE A 172 9.56 5.34 7.36
C ILE A 172 9.74 6.29 6.17
N ILE A 173 9.41 7.58 6.33
CA ILE A 173 9.64 8.62 5.30
C ILE A 173 11.15 8.69 4.97
N SER A 174 11.99 8.69 6.01
CA SER A 174 13.44 8.76 5.86
C SER A 174 14.01 7.55 5.11
N ASP A 175 13.49 6.35 5.40
CA ASP A 175 13.90 5.11 4.73
C ASP A 175 13.45 5.06 3.27
N ILE A 176 12.24 5.54 2.97
CA ILE A 176 11.76 5.68 1.59
C ILE A 176 12.69 6.59 0.80
N ASN A 177 12.97 7.81 1.30
CA ASN A 177 13.83 8.78 0.62
C ASN A 177 15.26 8.24 0.36
N ARG A 178 15.79 7.42 1.27
CA ARG A 178 17.11 6.78 1.10
C ARG A 178 17.14 5.69 0.04
N ASN A 179 16.01 5.04 -0.22
CA ASN A 179 15.94 3.82 -1.02
C ASN A 179 15.07 3.93 -2.28
N VAL A 180 14.42 5.07 -2.53
CA VAL A 180 13.54 5.28 -3.69
C VAL A 180 14.20 4.96 -5.02
N ASN A 181 15.52 5.19 -5.14
CA ASN A 181 16.28 4.88 -6.35
C ASN A 181 16.36 3.37 -6.66
N ARG A 182 16.02 2.50 -5.70
CA ARG A 182 16.01 1.03 -5.82
C ARG A 182 14.63 0.46 -6.10
N MET A 183 13.59 1.28 -6.00
CA MET A 183 12.20 0.86 -6.17
C MET A 183 11.81 0.78 -7.66
N LYS A 184 10.84 -0.05 -8.00
CA LYS A 184 10.18 -0.06 -9.33
C LYS A 184 9.17 1.09 -9.45
N THR A 185 8.66 1.36 -10.65
CA THR A 185 7.73 2.49 -10.88
C THR A 185 6.50 2.44 -9.98
N GLN A 186 5.79 1.31 -9.94
CA GLN A 186 4.58 1.20 -9.12
C GLN A 186 4.89 1.25 -7.62
N GLU A 187 5.99 0.61 -7.22
CA GLU A 187 6.50 0.67 -5.85
C GLU A 187 6.80 2.12 -5.42
N ARG A 188 7.33 2.95 -6.32
CA ARG A 188 7.56 4.38 -6.07
C ARG A 188 6.26 5.16 -5.90
N VAL A 189 5.22 4.87 -6.68
CA VAL A 189 3.90 5.53 -6.54
C VAL A 189 3.31 5.23 -5.16
N THR A 190 3.32 3.96 -4.74
CA THR A 190 2.88 3.59 -3.40
C THR A 190 3.76 4.22 -2.31
N ALA A 191 5.09 4.24 -2.48
CA ALA A 191 6.00 4.88 -1.54
C ALA A 191 5.75 6.38 -1.41
N ALA A 192 5.37 7.06 -2.51
CA ALA A 192 4.97 8.45 -2.48
C ALA A 192 3.69 8.64 -1.67
N ALA A 193 2.67 7.79 -1.85
CA ALA A 193 1.44 7.81 -1.06
C ALA A 193 1.69 7.59 0.44
N VAL A 194 2.54 6.61 0.79
CA VAL A 194 2.97 6.37 2.17
C VAL A 194 3.67 7.60 2.76
N SER A 195 4.55 8.23 1.98
CA SER A 195 5.25 9.45 2.41
C SER A 195 4.31 10.63 2.61
N VAL A 196 3.36 10.85 1.70
CA VAL A 196 2.32 11.90 1.81
C VAL A 196 1.49 11.69 3.06
N TYR A 197 1.01 10.46 3.28
CA TYR A 197 0.19 10.12 4.44
C TYR A 197 0.93 10.41 5.76
N PHE A 198 2.15 9.89 5.94
CA PHE A 198 2.91 10.10 7.18
C PHE A 198 3.50 11.52 7.33
N THR A 199 3.56 12.30 6.25
CA THR A 199 3.93 13.72 6.32
C THR A 199 2.78 14.56 6.90
N TYR A 200 1.53 14.16 6.63
CA TYR A 200 0.35 14.97 6.93
C TYR A 200 -0.44 14.46 8.15
N CYS A 201 -0.38 13.16 8.47
CA CYS A 201 -1.13 12.60 9.57
C CYS A 201 -0.57 13.03 10.94
N MET A 202 -1.45 13.19 11.93
CA MET A 202 -1.04 13.51 13.30
C MET A 202 -0.35 12.30 13.97
N CYS A 203 0.75 12.57 14.67
CA CYS A 203 1.49 11.59 15.46
C CYS A 203 1.80 12.14 16.87
N ASN A 204 2.15 11.25 17.80
CA ASN A 204 2.54 11.55 19.17
C ASN A 204 4.09 11.65 19.28
N PRO A 205 4.65 12.82 19.67
CA PRO A 205 6.10 13.01 19.76
C PRO A 205 6.74 12.39 21.00
N PHE A 206 5.95 11.92 21.97
CA PHE A 206 6.41 11.36 23.24
C PHE A 206 6.47 9.83 23.25
N LYS A 207 6.20 9.18 22.11
CA LYS A 207 6.33 7.73 21.92
C LYS A 207 7.64 7.33 21.23
#